data_AF-A0A516TLJ7-F1
#
_entry.id   AF-A0A516TLJ7-F1
#
_cell.length_a   1.000
_cell.length_b   1.000
_cell.length_c   1.000
_cell.angle_alpha   90.00
_cell.angle_beta   90.00
_cell.angle_gamma   90.00
#
_symmetry.space_group_name_H-M   'P 1'
#
loop_
_entity.id
_entity.type
_entity.pdbx_description
1 polymer ?
#
loop_
_entity_poly.entity_id
_entity_poly.type
_entity_poly.pdbx_seq_one_letter_code
_entity_poly.pdbx_strand_id
1 'polypeptide(L)'
;MKPERWVIKLGTGVLSTREGSLDLPQMENLTKQLIEIKKKNIDVIIVSSGAISCGMDILGYSKRPESIEELQTCSTLGQPYLMHYYKQLFSAHGFHVAQLLVTYFDLDSLSLRKNIQKLLENLLLKKTIIPIINENDCVSYEEIRFGDNDRLSSHIAVLAEAQRLIILSNVAGLMDCRNGEIK
;
A
#
# COMPACT_ATOMS: atom_id res chain seq x y z
N MET A 1 -8.32 -11.79 -23.59
CA MET A 1 -7.64 -10.51 -23.33
C MET A 1 -7.20 -10.49 -21.87
N LYS A 2 -6.01 -9.92 -21.60
CA LYS A 2 -5.53 -9.65 -20.24
C LYS A 2 -6.53 -8.67 -19.58
N PRO A 3 -7.00 -8.92 -18.35
CA PRO A 3 -7.89 -7.99 -17.67
C PRO A 3 -7.20 -6.63 -17.48
N GLU A 4 -8.00 -5.56 -17.39
CA GLU A 4 -7.49 -4.25 -16.99
C GLU A 4 -6.89 -4.34 -15.58
N ARG A 5 -5.81 -3.58 -15.33
CA ARG A 5 -5.02 -3.60 -14.10
C ARG A 5 -4.95 -2.23 -13.47
N TRP A 6 -5.33 -2.16 -12.21
CA TRP A 6 -5.33 -0.95 -11.42
C TRP A 6 -4.40 -1.13 -10.22
N VAL A 7 -3.46 -0.21 -10.07
CA VAL A 7 -2.67 -0.06 -8.84
C VAL A 7 -3.33 1.00 -7.99
N ILE A 8 -3.66 0.66 -6.75
CA ILE A 8 -4.31 1.56 -5.78
C ILE A 8 -3.34 1.81 -4.64
N LYS A 9 -2.87 3.06 -4.51
CA LYS A 9 -2.03 3.46 -3.38
C LYS A 9 -2.89 3.99 -2.25
N LEU A 10 -2.72 3.39 -1.07
CA LEU A 10 -3.38 3.75 0.17
C LEU A 10 -2.35 4.36 1.13
N GLY A 11 -2.35 5.70 1.23
CA GLY A 11 -1.43 6.43 2.10
C GLY A 11 -1.78 6.32 3.59
N THR A 12 -0.81 6.61 4.46
CA THR A 12 -1.03 6.59 5.92
C THR A 12 -2.19 7.50 6.33
N GLY A 13 -2.30 8.71 5.78
CA GLY A 13 -3.42 9.62 6.09
C GLY A 13 -4.81 9.14 5.63
N VAL A 14 -4.87 8.09 4.80
CA VAL A 14 -6.13 7.44 4.38
C VAL A 14 -6.44 6.23 5.25
N LEU A 15 -5.41 5.56 5.77
CA LEU A 15 -5.54 4.31 6.53
C LEU A 15 -5.47 4.51 8.05
N SER A 16 -5.08 5.69 8.50
CA SER A 16 -4.90 6.00 9.92
C SER A 16 -5.83 7.10 10.39
N THR A 17 -6.26 6.98 11.64
CA THR A 17 -6.99 8.01 12.39
C THR A 17 -6.08 9.21 12.67
N ARG A 18 -6.66 10.30 13.19
CA ARG A 18 -5.88 11.48 13.60
C ARG A 18 -4.94 11.16 14.76
N GLU A 19 -5.32 10.19 15.57
CA GLU A 19 -4.58 9.68 16.72
C GLU A 19 -3.43 8.75 16.30
N GLY A 20 -3.35 8.37 15.02
CA GLY A 20 -2.23 7.61 14.45
C GLY A 20 -2.42 6.10 14.45
N SER A 21 -3.53 5.60 14.98
CA SER A 21 -3.95 4.18 14.88
C SER A 21 -4.59 3.89 13.52
N LEU A 22 -4.78 2.62 13.16
CA LEU A 22 -5.51 2.28 11.94
C LEU A 22 -7.00 2.67 12.02
N ASP A 23 -7.51 3.27 10.95
CA ASP A 23 -8.94 3.53 10.76
C ASP A 23 -9.61 2.29 10.14
N LEU A 24 -10.01 1.35 11.00
CA LEU A 24 -10.63 0.10 10.56
C LEU A 24 -11.95 0.31 9.78
N PRO A 25 -12.86 1.22 10.19
CA PRO A 25 -14.04 1.55 9.37
C PRO A 25 -13.70 2.03 7.96
N GLN A 26 -12.69 2.90 7.82
CA GLN A 26 -12.23 3.39 6.53
C GLN A 26 -11.60 2.26 5.70
N MET A 27 -10.79 1.40 6.31
CA MET A 27 -10.24 0.21 5.64
C MET A 27 -11.36 -0.72 5.14
N GLU A 28 -12.39 -0.97 5.95
CA GLU A 28 -13.52 -1.81 5.56
C GLU A 28 -14.27 -1.21 4.35
N ASN A 29 -14.53 0.10 4.38
CA ASN A 29 -15.16 0.81 3.27
C ASN A 29 -14.34 0.69 1.97
N LEU A 30 -13.03 0.93 2.06
CA LEU A 30 -12.12 0.79 0.92
C LEU A 30 -12.08 -0.65 0.41
N THR A 31 -11.98 -1.65 1.29
CA THR A 31 -11.99 -3.06 0.89
C THR A 31 -13.26 -3.41 0.11
N LYS A 32 -14.45 -2.96 0.56
CA LYS A 32 -15.71 -3.17 -0.17
C LYS A 32 -15.65 -2.59 -1.59
N GLN A 33 -15.16 -1.36 -1.75
CA GLN A 33 -15.01 -0.73 -3.07
C GLN A 33 -14.03 -1.48 -3.98
N LEU A 34 -12.88 -1.91 -3.45
CA LEU A 34 -11.88 -2.68 -4.18
C LEU A 34 -12.41 -4.04 -4.64
N ILE A 35 -13.24 -4.68 -3.81
CA ILE A 35 -13.91 -5.93 -4.18
C ILE A 35 -14.91 -5.72 -5.33
N GLU A 36 -15.69 -4.64 -5.30
CA GLU A 36 -16.59 -4.31 -6.40
C GLU A 36 -15.85 -4.05 -7.72
N ILE A 37 -14.65 -3.48 -7.66
CA ILE A 37 -13.76 -3.37 -8.83
C ILE A 37 -13.30 -4.75 -9.28
N LYS A 38 -12.80 -5.60 -8.36
CA LYS A 38 -12.32 -6.95 -8.69
C LYS A 38 -13.41 -7.82 -9.31
N LYS A 39 -14.66 -7.72 -8.84
CA LYS A 39 -15.83 -8.41 -9.41
C LYS A 39 -16.15 -8.02 -10.86
N LYS A 40 -15.71 -6.83 -11.31
CA LYS A 40 -15.80 -6.41 -12.72
C LYS A 40 -14.67 -6.99 -13.59
N ASN A 41 -13.96 -8.00 -13.10
CA ASN A 41 -12.83 -8.65 -13.78
C ASN A 41 -11.68 -7.68 -14.07
N ILE A 42 -11.46 -6.73 -13.15
CA ILE A 42 -10.32 -5.81 -13.12
C ILE A 42 -9.34 -6.34 -12.07
N ASP A 43 -8.07 -6.48 -12.45
CA ASP A 43 -7.00 -6.84 -11.53
C ASP A 43 -6.63 -5.66 -10.65
N VAL A 44 -6.75 -5.84 -9.33
CA VAL A 44 -6.43 -4.84 -8.31
C VAL A 44 -5.14 -5.23 -7.62
N ILE A 45 -4.20 -4.29 -7.56
CA ILE A 45 -2.95 -4.37 -6.80
C ILE A 45 -2.96 -3.23 -5.80
N ILE A 46 -2.72 -3.51 -4.53
CA ILE A 46 -2.69 -2.50 -3.48
C ILE A 46 -1.23 -2.17 -3.17
N VAL A 47 -0.90 -0.88 -3.10
CA VAL A 47 0.32 -0.39 -2.46
C VAL A 47 -0.08 0.31 -1.18
N SER A 48 0.22 -0.31 -0.03
CA SER A 48 -0.27 0.14 1.27
C SER A 48 0.81 0.84 2.06
N SER A 49 0.41 1.83 2.85
CA SER A 49 1.20 2.35 3.98
C SER A 49 0.60 1.86 5.30
N GLY A 50 0.98 2.46 6.43
CA GLY A 50 0.32 2.24 7.73
C GLY A 50 1.00 1.24 8.67
N ALA A 51 2.04 0.51 8.23
CA ALA A 51 2.76 -0.43 9.09
C ALA A 51 3.39 0.26 10.30
N ILE A 52 4.05 1.40 10.10
CA ILE A 52 4.63 2.18 11.21
C ILE A 52 3.55 2.66 12.18
N SER A 53 2.41 3.14 11.69
CA SER A 53 1.26 3.53 12.52
C SER A 53 0.77 2.39 13.39
N CYS A 54 0.66 1.17 12.84
CA CYS A 54 0.30 -0.01 13.62
C CYS A 54 1.33 -0.30 14.72
N GLY A 55 2.62 -0.23 14.39
CA GLY A 55 3.70 -0.46 15.36
C GLY A 55 3.72 0.56 16.48
N MET A 56 3.49 1.84 16.14
CA MET A 56 3.38 2.91 17.13
C MET A 56 2.22 2.66 18.10
N ASP A 57 1.05 2.25 17.60
CA ASP A 57 -0.11 1.92 18.44
C ASP A 57 0.20 0.75 19.40
N ILE A 58 0.85 -0.30 18.90
CA ILE A 58 1.29 -1.46 19.70
C ILE A 58 2.29 -1.06 20.80
N LEU A 59 3.24 -0.17 20.47
CA LEU A 59 4.27 0.29 21.39
C LEU A 59 3.79 1.43 22.31
N GLY A 60 2.58 1.94 22.11
CA GLY A 60 2.03 3.06 22.88
C GLY A 60 2.70 4.42 22.56
N TYR A 61 3.24 4.58 21.35
CA TYR A 61 3.90 5.81 20.93
C TYR A 61 2.87 6.87 20.52
N SER A 62 2.82 7.97 21.27
CA SER A 62 1.95 9.12 20.97
C SER A 62 2.46 10.00 19.83
N LYS A 63 3.73 9.85 19.43
CA LYS A 63 4.37 10.63 18.38
C LYS A 63 5.23 9.71 17.51
N ARG A 64 5.32 10.03 16.22
CA ARG A 64 6.17 9.29 15.30
C ARG A 64 7.64 9.45 15.73
N PRO A 65 8.40 8.35 15.89
CA PRO A 65 9.81 8.44 16.25
C PRO A 65 10.65 9.01 15.10
N GLU A 66 11.81 9.59 15.44
CA GLU A 66 12.70 10.25 14.47
C GLU A 66 13.91 9.38 14.06
N SER A 67 14.30 8.42 14.91
CA SER A 67 15.39 7.49 14.60
C SER A 67 14.92 6.41 13.63
N ILE A 68 15.85 5.98 12.77
CA ILE A 68 15.55 4.97 11.75
C ILE A 68 15.22 3.65 12.44
N GLU A 69 15.98 3.30 13.48
CA GLU A 69 15.86 2.05 14.22
C GLU A 69 14.47 1.91 14.87
N GLU A 70 13.93 3.01 15.42
CA GLU A 70 12.58 3.01 16.01
C GLU A 70 11.50 2.94 14.92
N LEU A 71 11.69 3.63 13.80
CA LEU A 71 10.78 3.52 12.65
C LEU A 71 10.75 2.10 12.09
N GLN A 72 11.91 1.45 11.96
CA GLN A 72 12.05 0.06 11.53
C GLN A 72 11.44 -0.90 12.56
N THR A 73 11.60 -0.62 13.85
CA THR A 73 10.97 -1.40 14.93
C THR A 73 9.45 -1.31 14.81
N CYS A 74 8.91 -0.11 14.64
CA CYS A 74 7.48 0.11 14.44
C CYS A 74 6.97 -0.59 13.17
N SER A 75 7.62 -0.43 12.02
CA SER A 75 7.17 -1.06 10.77
C SER A 75 7.21 -2.59 10.86
N THR A 76 8.28 -3.15 11.44
CA THR A 76 8.46 -4.59 11.59
C THR A 76 7.39 -5.20 12.49
N LEU A 77 7.08 -4.55 13.62
CA LEU A 77 6.02 -4.97 14.52
C LEU A 77 4.63 -4.78 13.92
N GLY A 78 4.41 -3.67 13.21
CA GLY A 78 3.10 -3.29 12.72
C GLY A 78 2.69 -3.95 11.41
N GLN A 79 3.62 -4.32 10.54
CA GLN A 79 3.33 -4.95 9.24
C GLN A 79 2.49 -6.24 9.37
N PRO A 80 2.77 -7.18 10.29
CA PRO A 80 1.89 -8.33 10.53
C PRO A 80 0.45 -7.95 10.91
N TYR A 81 0.26 -6.90 11.71
CA TYR A 81 -1.05 -6.43 12.14
C TYR A 81 -1.83 -5.78 11.00
N LEU A 82 -1.16 -4.94 10.21
CA LEU A 82 -1.74 -4.37 8.98
C LEU A 82 -2.27 -5.48 8.07
N MET A 83 -1.45 -6.52 7.85
CA MET A 83 -1.81 -7.64 7.00
C MET A 83 -2.87 -8.55 7.61
N HIS A 84 -2.93 -8.65 8.94
CA HIS A 84 -4.00 -9.34 9.65
C HIS A 84 -5.36 -8.67 9.38
N TYR A 85 -5.45 -7.34 9.47
CA TYR A 85 -6.69 -6.63 9.16
C TYR A 85 -7.08 -6.76 7.69
N TYR A 86 -6.15 -6.57 6.76
CA TYR A 86 -6.43 -6.81 5.35
C TYR A 86 -6.93 -8.24 5.08
N LYS A 87 -6.29 -9.25 5.67
CA LYS A 87 -6.72 -10.65 5.57
C LYS A 87 -8.16 -10.79 6.06
N GLN A 88 -8.48 -10.29 7.26
CA GLN A 88 -9.84 -10.39 7.80
C GLN A 88 -10.86 -9.76 6.85
N LEU A 89 -10.63 -8.51 6.46
CA LEU A 89 -11.56 -7.74 5.62
C LEU A 89 -11.79 -8.39 4.25
N PHE A 90 -10.74 -8.81 3.55
CA PHE A 90 -10.89 -9.46 2.23
C PHE A 90 -11.49 -10.87 2.33
N SER A 91 -11.13 -11.64 3.37
CA SER A 91 -11.62 -13.02 3.53
C SER A 91 -13.12 -13.09 3.81
N ALA A 92 -13.70 -12.07 4.45
CA ALA A 92 -15.14 -11.93 4.64
C ALA A 92 -15.93 -11.89 3.31
N HIS A 93 -15.24 -11.61 2.19
CA HIS A 93 -15.83 -11.54 0.85
C HIS A 93 -15.31 -12.63 -0.10
N GLY A 94 -14.63 -13.66 0.40
CA GLY A 94 -14.11 -14.76 -0.41
C GLY A 94 -12.83 -14.43 -1.18
N PHE A 95 -12.12 -13.36 -0.81
CA PHE A 95 -10.83 -12.99 -1.37
C PHE A 95 -9.68 -13.28 -0.38
N HIS A 96 -8.49 -13.50 -0.91
CA HIS A 96 -7.26 -13.67 -0.15
C HIS A 96 -6.27 -12.57 -0.50
N VAL A 97 -5.45 -12.18 0.48
CA VAL A 97 -4.38 -11.19 0.27
C VAL A 97 -3.04 -11.89 0.15
N ALA A 98 -2.17 -11.39 -0.70
CA ALA A 98 -0.80 -11.87 -0.85
C ALA A 98 0.17 -10.74 -0.55
N GLN A 99 1.02 -10.91 0.46
CA GLN A 99 1.99 -9.90 0.87
C GLN A 99 3.23 -9.92 -0.04
N LEU A 100 3.64 -8.75 -0.49
CA LEU A 100 4.96 -8.52 -1.08
C LEU A 100 5.63 -7.38 -0.34
N LEU A 101 6.85 -7.60 0.13
CA LEU A 101 7.72 -6.55 0.66
C LEU A 101 8.87 -6.38 -0.32
N VAL A 102 9.11 -5.15 -0.75
CA VAL A 102 10.14 -4.83 -1.74
C VAL A 102 10.92 -3.62 -1.29
N THR A 103 12.15 -3.49 -1.76
CA THR A 103 12.94 -2.27 -1.62
C THR A 103 13.04 -1.53 -2.94
N TYR A 104 13.39 -0.25 -2.92
CA TYR A 104 13.77 0.46 -4.14
C TYR A 104 14.93 -0.23 -4.88
N PHE A 105 15.90 -0.81 -4.16
CA PHE A 105 16.99 -1.59 -4.75
C PHE A 105 16.50 -2.81 -5.54
N ASP A 106 15.48 -3.52 -5.02
CA ASP A 106 14.86 -4.64 -5.75
C ASP A 106 14.22 -4.19 -7.06
N LEU A 107 13.65 -2.99 -7.05
CA LEU A 107 13.00 -2.40 -8.20
C LEU A 107 13.99 -1.79 -9.19
N ASP A 108 15.20 -1.40 -8.80
CA ASP A 108 16.23 -0.88 -9.71
C ASP A 108 16.99 -2.00 -10.45
N SER A 109 17.18 -3.15 -9.79
CA SER A 109 17.80 -4.33 -10.38
C SER A 109 16.93 -5.00 -11.45
N LEU A 110 17.45 -5.12 -12.68
CA LEU A 110 16.73 -5.76 -13.79
C LEU A 110 16.32 -7.22 -13.50
N SER A 111 17.16 -7.98 -12.80
CA SER A 111 16.89 -9.39 -12.50
C SER A 111 15.80 -9.54 -11.43
N LEU A 112 15.90 -8.75 -10.35
CA LEU A 112 14.92 -8.76 -9.25
C LEU A 112 13.57 -8.21 -9.73
N ARG A 113 13.57 -7.13 -10.51
CA ARG A 113 12.37 -6.59 -11.16
C ARG A 113 11.64 -7.63 -11.99
N LYS A 114 12.36 -8.41 -12.81
CA LYS A 114 11.76 -9.50 -13.61
C LYS A 114 11.17 -10.61 -12.73
N ASN A 115 11.81 -10.91 -11.59
CA ASN A 115 11.29 -11.90 -10.65
C ASN A 115 10.00 -11.42 -9.99
N ILE A 116 9.97 -10.17 -9.52
CA ILE A 116 8.76 -9.54 -8.94
C ILE A 116 7.63 -9.51 -9.98
N GLN A 117 7.93 -9.14 -11.22
CA GLN A 117 6.94 -9.13 -12.31
C GLN A 117 6.32 -10.51 -12.53
N LYS A 118 7.14 -11.57 -12.63
CA LYS A 118 6.64 -12.94 -12.80
C LYS A 118 5.79 -13.41 -11.61
N LEU A 119 6.22 -13.09 -10.39
CA LEU A 119 5.44 -13.40 -9.19
C LEU A 119 4.08 -12.70 -9.23
N LEU A 120 4.07 -11.40 -9.52
CA LEU A 120 2.86 -10.59 -9.58
C LEU A 120 1.92 -11.09 -10.67
N GLU A 121 2.42 -11.39 -11.86
CA GLU A 121 1.66 -12.03 -12.95
C GLU A 121 1.01 -13.34 -12.47
N ASN A 122 1.75 -14.22 -11.80
CA ASN A 122 1.21 -15.48 -11.30
C ASN A 122 0.12 -15.29 -10.23
N LEU A 123 0.31 -14.34 -9.31
CA LEU A 123 -0.72 -14.00 -8.31
C LEU A 123 -1.99 -13.48 -8.98
N LEU A 124 -1.86 -12.61 -9.99
CA LEU A 124 -3.00 -12.02 -10.69
C LEU A 124 -3.80 -13.04 -11.53
N LEU A 125 -3.17 -14.14 -11.97
CA LEU A 125 -3.91 -15.26 -12.57
C LEU A 125 -4.92 -15.91 -11.60
N LYS A 126 -4.74 -15.73 -10.28
CA LYS A 126 -5.68 -16.21 -9.27
C LYS A 126 -6.73 -15.13 -9.00
N LYS A 127 -7.92 -15.30 -9.57
CA LYS A 127 -9.02 -14.30 -9.52
C LYS A 127 -9.43 -13.87 -8.10
N THR A 128 -9.20 -14.70 -7.09
CA THR A 128 -9.53 -14.42 -5.69
C THR A 128 -8.37 -13.81 -4.90
N ILE A 129 -7.20 -13.58 -5.51
CA ILE A 129 -6.03 -12.98 -4.84
C ILE A 129 -5.95 -11.48 -5.10
N ILE A 130 -5.64 -10.74 -4.04
CA ILE A 130 -5.31 -9.31 -4.05
C ILE A 130 -3.87 -9.15 -3.55
N PRO A 131 -2.90 -8.82 -4.42
CA PRO A 131 -1.55 -8.47 -3.98
C PRO A 131 -1.56 -7.18 -3.16
N ILE A 132 -0.90 -7.21 -2.00
CA ILE A 132 -0.66 -6.04 -1.15
C ILE A 132 0.85 -5.87 -1.04
N ILE A 133 1.33 -4.76 -1.58
CA ILE A 133 2.74 -4.41 -1.66
C ILE A 133 3.02 -3.28 -0.67
N ASN A 134 4.10 -3.40 0.07
CA ASN A 134 4.64 -2.32 0.90
C ASN A 134 6.16 -2.32 0.79
N GLU A 135 6.80 -1.21 1.16
CA GLU A 135 8.24 -1.14 1.30
C GLU A 135 8.72 -2.11 2.39
N ASN A 136 9.86 -2.76 2.16
CA ASN A 136 10.51 -3.60 3.17
C ASN A 136 11.31 -2.73 4.13
N ASP A 137 10.60 -1.99 4.98
CA ASP A 137 11.15 -0.99 5.88
C ASP A 137 12.29 -1.54 6.78
N CYS A 138 12.27 -2.83 7.16
CA CYS A 138 13.29 -3.40 8.05
C CYS A 138 14.70 -3.47 7.45
N VAL A 139 14.82 -3.33 6.12
CA VAL A 139 16.11 -3.32 5.39
C VAL A 139 16.29 -2.06 4.55
N SER A 140 15.29 -1.17 4.49
CA SER A 140 15.38 0.14 3.84
C SER A 140 15.82 1.20 4.85
N TYR A 141 16.81 2.03 4.46
CA TYR A 141 17.37 3.09 5.31
C TYR A 141 17.01 4.49 4.83
N GLU A 142 17.06 4.77 3.52
CA GLU A 142 16.83 6.11 2.98
C GLU A 142 15.34 6.43 2.88
N GLU A 143 14.54 5.46 2.46
CA GLU A 143 13.14 5.65 2.09
C GLU A 143 12.20 5.68 3.30
N ILE A 144 12.54 4.98 4.39
CA ILE A 144 11.71 4.91 5.61
C ILE A 144 11.47 6.29 6.26
N ARG A 145 12.40 7.23 6.07
CA ARG A 145 12.25 8.63 6.54
C ARG A 145 11.17 9.38 5.76
N PHE A 146 11.07 9.13 4.46
CA PHE A 146 10.18 9.87 3.57
C PHE A 146 8.86 9.14 3.28
N GLY A 147 8.80 7.82 3.50
CA GLY A 147 7.59 7.02 3.34
C GLY A 147 7.01 7.13 1.92
N ASP A 148 7.84 7.00 0.90
CA ASP A 148 7.49 7.32 -0.49
C ASP A 148 6.81 6.15 -1.22
N ASN A 149 5.71 5.66 -0.63
CA ASN A 149 4.86 4.68 -1.28
C ASN A 149 4.19 5.21 -2.55
N ASP A 150 4.24 6.53 -2.80
CA ASP A 150 3.80 7.12 -4.06
C ASP A 150 4.76 6.74 -5.20
N ARG A 151 6.08 6.88 -5.00
CA ARG A 151 7.08 6.32 -5.94
C ARG A 151 6.97 4.81 -6.05
N LEU A 152 6.86 4.08 -4.94
CA LEU A 152 6.68 2.63 -5.00
C LEU A 152 5.49 2.27 -5.90
N SER A 153 4.35 2.94 -5.72
CA SER A 153 3.15 2.70 -6.51
C SER A 153 3.32 2.98 -8.01
N SER A 154 4.13 3.97 -8.38
CA SER A 154 4.44 4.24 -9.78
C SER A 154 5.33 3.16 -10.40
N HIS A 155 6.36 2.70 -9.67
CA HIS A 155 7.19 1.58 -10.13
C HIS A 155 6.40 0.28 -10.27
N ILE A 156 5.52 -0.01 -9.32
CA ILE A 156 4.62 -1.17 -9.39
C ILE A 156 3.66 -1.05 -10.57
N ALA A 157 3.09 0.14 -10.83
CA ALA A 157 2.21 0.36 -11.98
C ALA A 157 2.90 0.10 -13.31
N VAL A 158 4.14 0.58 -13.47
CA VAL A 158 4.97 0.30 -14.67
C VAL A 158 5.26 -1.21 -14.77
N LEU A 159 5.72 -1.82 -13.68
CA LEU A 159 6.08 -3.25 -13.64
C LEU A 159 4.90 -4.18 -13.93
N ALA A 160 3.71 -3.83 -13.45
CA ALA A 160 2.48 -4.58 -13.66
C ALA A 160 1.80 -4.28 -15.00
N GLU A 161 2.32 -3.34 -15.81
CA GLU A 161 1.65 -2.82 -17.01
C GLU A 161 0.22 -2.34 -16.70
N ALA A 162 0.06 -1.63 -15.58
CA ALA A 162 -1.23 -1.16 -15.11
C ALA A 162 -1.75 -0.02 -16.00
N GLN A 163 -3.03 -0.08 -16.35
CA GLN A 163 -3.69 0.99 -17.12
C GLN A 163 -4.04 2.18 -16.22
N ARG A 164 -4.12 1.98 -14.91
CA ARG A 164 -4.42 3.04 -13.94
C ARG A 164 -3.56 2.91 -12.70
N LEU A 165 -3.03 4.06 -12.26
CA LEU A 165 -2.52 4.27 -10.91
C LEU A 165 -3.46 5.27 -10.22
N ILE A 166 -4.06 4.85 -9.12
CA ILE A 166 -4.96 5.67 -8.31
C ILE A 166 -4.28 5.91 -6.96
N ILE A 167 -3.90 7.16 -6.70
CA ILE A 167 -3.30 7.57 -5.43
C ILE A 167 -4.40 8.17 -4.56
N LEU A 168 -4.80 7.44 -3.52
CA LEU A 168 -5.72 7.97 -2.52
C LEU A 168 -4.93 8.76 -1.49
N SER A 169 -5.35 10.01 -1.30
CA SER A 169 -4.73 10.97 -0.38
C SER A 169 -5.78 11.60 0.54
N ASN A 170 -5.32 12.15 1.66
CA ASN A 170 -6.13 12.91 2.61
C ASN A 170 -6.22 14.40 2.25
N VAL A 171 -5.55 14.85 1.17
CA VAL A 171 -5.71 16.19 0.59
C VAL A 171 -6.70 16.17 -0.57
N ALA A 172 -7.29 17.33 -0.88
CA ALA A 172 -8.27 17.48 -1.98
C ALA A 172 -7.71 17.14 -3.38
N GLY A 173 -6.39 17.02 -3.51
CA GLY A 173 -5.69 16.73 -4.75
C GLY A 173 -4.94 17.94 -5.29
N LEU A 174 -4.66 17.95 -6.59
CA LEU A 174 -4.03 19.09 -7.25
C LEU A 174 -5.04 20.24 -7.34
N MET A 175 -4.69 21.39 -6.76
CA MET A 175 -5.53 22.59 -6.77
C MET A 175 -4.99 23.59 -7.81
N ASP A 176 -5.87 24.17 -8.62
CA ASP A 176 -5.53 25.30 -9.50
C ASP A 176 -5.42 26.56 -8.63
N CYS A 177 -4.19 27.03 -8.41
CA CYS A 177 -3.93 28.29 -7.73
C CYS A 177 -3.85 29.43 -8.77
N ARG A 178 -4.99 30.04 -9.11
CA ARG A 178 -4.98 31.33 -9.78
C ARG A 178 -4.78 32.44 -8.75
N ASN A 179 -3.70 33.19 -8.88
CA ASN A 179 -3.36 34.37 -8.06
C ASN A 179 -3.12 34.10 -6.56
N GLY A 180 -2.72 32.89 -6.19
CA GLY A 180 -2.37 32.58 -4.79
C GLY A 180 -3.56 32.34 -3.85
N GLU A 181 -4.78 32.39 -4.37
CA GLU A 181 -5.98 31.95 -3.64
C GLU A 181 -6.30 30.50 -3.98
N ILE A 182 -6.52 29.70 -2.94
CA ILE A 182 -6.99 28.33 -3.04
C ILE A 182 -8.50 28.39 -3.32
N LYS A 183 -8.95 27.97 -4.50
CA LYS A 183 -10.37 27.80 -4.81
C LYS A 183 -10.95 26.53 -4.21
#